data_AF-A0A2N3AIN9-F1
#
_entry.id   AF-A0A2N3AIN9-F1
#
_cell.length_a   1.000
_cell.length_b   1.000
_cell.length_c   1.000
_cell.angle_alpha   90.00
_cell.angle_beta   90.00
_cell.angle_gamma   90.00
#
_symmetry.space_group_name_H-M   'P 1'
#
loop_
_entity.id
_entity.type
_entity.pdbx_description
1 polymer ?
#
loop_
_entity_poly.entity_id
_entity_poly.type
_entity_poly.pdbx_seq_one_letter_code
_entity_poly.pdbx_strand_id
1 'polypeptide(L)'
;MDLIGKKKFDFIKNRKIVYIISVVIILVGLISIIFQGFNFGIDFAGGALLQIRFDKSVSTTEVRNVLSEFNLSQSTIQNLSENEFVIRTEKIDSEQRKEILTAFKENLTDLEVLRVETVGP
;
A
#
# COMPACT_ATOMS: atom_id res chain seq x y z
N MET A 1 -21.31 6.42 -51.97
CA MET A 1 -19.96 5.80 -52.07
C MET A 1 -19.65 5.21 -50.70
N ASP A 2 -19.94 3.92 -50.50
CA ASP A 2 -19.60 3.22 -49.26
C ASP A 2 -18.13 2.80 -49.29
N LEU A 3 -17.27 3.62 -48.67
CA LEU A 3 -15.81 3.47 -48.69
C LEU A 3 -15.25 2.58 -47.57
N ILE A 4 -16.08 1.81 -46.86
CA ILE A 4 -15.63 0.99 -45.72
C ILE A 4 -16.01 -0.47 -45.97
N GLY A 5 -15.07 -1.23 -46.53
CA GLY A 5 -15.19 -2.67 -46.71
C GLY A 5 -15.43 -3.36 -45.36
N LYS A 6 -16.56 -4.08 -45.23
CA LYS A 6 -16.86 -4.90 -44.05
C LYS A 6 -15.90 -6.09 -43.98
N LYS A 7 -14.75 -5.92 -43.33
CA LYS A 7 -13.81 -7.00 -43.02
C LYS A 7 -14.44 -7.89 -41.94
N LYS A 8 -15.01 -9.03 -42.32
CA LYS A 8 -15.56 -10.03 -41.39
C LYS A 8 -14.40 -10.76 -40.71
N PHE A 9 -14.03 -10.34 -39.50
CA PHE A 9 -13.13 -11.10 -38.65
C PHE A 9 -13.91 -12.22 -37.97
N ASP A 10 -13.50 -13.47 -38.22
CA ASP A 10 -14.16 -14.64 -37.66
C ASP A 10 -13.56 -14.97 -36.27
N PHE A 11 -13.94 -14.17 -35.27
CA PHE A 11 -13.50 -14.32 -33.88
C PHE A 11 -13.90 -15.68 -33.27
N ILE A 12 -14.99 -16.27 -33.78
CA ILE A 12 -15.57 -17.51 -33.26
C ILE A 12 -14.71 -18.72 -33.62
N LYS A 13 -13.99 -18.67 -34.75
CA LYS A 13 -13.14 -19.77 -35.24
C LYS A 13 -12.01 -20.11 -34.26
N ASN A 14 -11.41 -19.11 -33.62
CA ASN A 14 -10.25 -19.30 -32.74
C ASN A 14 -10.57 -19.29 -31.25
N ARG A 15 -11.86 -19.29 -30.86
CA ARG A 15 -12.30 -19.16 -29.46
C ARG A 15 -11.63 -20.16 -28.51
N LYS A 16 -11.42 -21.40 -28.95
CA LYS A 16 -10.81 -22.47 -28.13
C LYS A 16 -9.35 -22.15 -27.78
N ILE A 17 -8.59 -21.58 -28.72
CA ILE A 17 -7.20 -21.18 -28.50
C ILE A 17 -7.15 -20.03 -27.50
N VAL A 18 -8.02 -19.03 -27.67
CA VAL A 18 -8.12 -17.90 -26.75
C VAL A 18 -8.51 -18.36 -25.34
N TYR A 19 -9.47 -19.28 -25.22
CA TYR A 19 -9.85 -19.86 -23.92
C TYR A 19 -8.71 -20.60 -23.23
N ILE A 20 -7.94 -21.40 -23.98
CA ILE A 20 -6.77 -22.09 -23.41
C ILE A 20 -5.76 -21.07 -22.90
N ILE A 21 -5.46 -20.03 -23.68
CA ILE A 21 -4.55 -18.97 -23.26
C ILE A 21 -5.08 -18.26 -22.00
N SER A 22 -6.37 -17.92 -21.96
CA SER A 22 -6.99 -17.30 -20.77
C SER A 22 -6.89 -18.20 -19.54
N VAL A 23 -7.18 -19.50 -19.67
CA VAL A 23 -7.06 -20.46 -18.57
C VAL A 23 -5.62 -20.56 -18.08
N VAL A 24 -4.64 -20.62 -19.00
CA VAL A 24 -3.22 -20.64 -18.62
C VAL A 24 -2.83 -19.38 -17.84
N ILE A 25 -3.25 -18.20 -18.30
CA ILE A 25 -2.98 -16.93 -17.59
C ILE A 25 -3.61 -16.94 -16.19
N ILE A 26 -4.87 -17.39 -16.07
CA ILE A 26 -5.56 -17.50 -14.78
C ILE A 26 -4.81 -18.46 -13.86
N LEU A 27 -4.41 -19.63 -14.35
CA LEU A 27 -3.66 -20.62 -13.56
C LEU A 27 -2.32 -20.07 -13.09
N VAL A 28 -1.57 -19.37 -13.95
CA VAL A 28 -0.31 -18.72 -13.55
C VAL A 28 -0.56 -17.68 -12.46
N GLY A 29 -1.61 -16.87 -12.57
CA GLY A 29 -2.00 -15.91 -11.54
C GLY A 29 -2.36 -16.57 -10.21
N LEU A 30 -3.16 -17.65 -10.24
CA LEU A 30 -3.53 -18.41 -9.05
C LEU A 30 -2.31 -19.05 -8.38
N ILE A 31 -1.41 -19.64 -9.17
CA ILE A 31 -0.15 -20.20 -8.69
C ILE A 31 0.67 -19.10 -7.99
N SER A 32 0.79 -17.92 -8.61
CA SER A 32 1.49 -16.78 -8.01
C SER A 32 0.93 -16.39 -6.65
N ILE A 33 -0.40 -16.33 -6.51
CA ILE A 33 -1.07 -16.00 -5.25
C ILE A 33 -0.81 -17.08 -4.17
N ILE A 34 -0.82 -18.36 -4.53
CA ILE A 34 -0.57 -19.45 -3.57
C ILE A 34 0.87 -19.39 -3.02
N PHE A 35 1.86 -19.08 -3.87
CA PHE A 35 3.27 -19.06 -3.47
C PHE A 35 3.74 -17.74 -2.85
N GLN A 36 3.22 -16.59 -3.28
CA GLN A 36 3.59 -15.28 -2.74
C GLN A 36 2.66 -14.81 -1.61
N GLY A 37 1.46 -15.39 -1.50
CA GLY A 37 0.43 -14.93 -0.58
C GLY A 37 -0.31 -13.68 -1.08
N PHE A 38 -1.19 -13.16 -0.22
CA PHE A 38 -1.88 -11.90 -0.42
C PHE A 38 -1.19 -10.77 0.35
N ASN A 39 -1.02 -9.61 -0.29
CA ASN A 39 -0.61 -8.37 0.39
C ASN A 39 -1.86 -7.70 0.97
N PHE A 40 -2.32 -8.17 2.14
CA PHE A 40 -3.49 -7.60 2.80
C PHE A 40 -3.20 -6.19 3.32
N GLY A 41 -4.05 -5.23 3.00
CA GLY A 41 -4.01 -3.90 3.59
C GLY A 41 -4.55 -3.88 5.03
N ILE A 42 -4.42 -2.73 5.70
CA ILE A 42 -4.84 -2.54 7.10
C ILE A 42 -6.33 -2.80 7.34
N ASP A 43 -7.18 -2.65 6.31
CA ASP A 43 -8.62 -2.90 6.42
C ASP A 43 -8.93 -4.40 6.59
N PHE A 44 -8.00 -5.29 6.24
CA PHE A 44 -8.15 -6.75 6.31
C PHE A 44 -7.22 -7.40 7.34
N ALA A 45 -5.96 -6.94 7.44
CA ALA A 45 -4.99 -7.47 8.40
C ALA A 45 -5.10 -6.83 9.80
N GLY A 46 -5.80 -5.70 9.89
CA GLY A 46 -5.72 -4.79 11.01
C GLY A 46 -4.45 -3.94 10.98
N GLY A 47 -4.45 -2.86 11.75
CA GLY A 47 -3.33 -1.92 11.75
C GLY A 47 -3.56 -0.70 12.61
N ALA A 48 -2.64 0.25 12.47
CA ALA A 48 -2.74 1.56 13.11
C ALA A 48 -2.66 2.67 12.07
N LEU A 49 -3.50 3.69 12.24
CA LEU A 49 -3.43 4.95 11.53
C LEU A 49 -2.92 6.01 12.52
N LEU A 50 -1.76 6.57 12.24
CA LEU A 50 -1.16 7.66 13.00
C LEU A 50 -1.19 8.91 12.13
N GLN A 51 -1.80 9.97 12.66
CA GLN A 51 -1.72 11.30 12.08
C GLN A 51 -0.81 12.14 12.97
N ILE A 52 0.29 12.59 12.39
CA ILE A 52 1.33 13.34 13.09
C ILE A 52 1.65 14.62 12.34
N ARG A 53 2.04 15.65 13.07
CA ARG A 53 2.54 16.90 12.52
C ARG A 53 3.91 17.21 13.11
N PHE A 54 4.90 17.44 12.24
CA PHE A 54 6.23 17.83 12.65
C PHE A 54 6.36 19.35 12.76
N ASP A 55 7.19 19.83 13.70
CA ASP A 55 7.45 21.26 13.89
C ASP A 55 8.24 21.87 12.72
N LYS A 56 9.04 21.06 12.03
CA LYS A 56 9.88 21.48 10.89
C LYS A 56 9.59 20.68 9.64
N SER A 57 10.08 21.20 8.52
CA SER A 57 10.03 20.53 7.22
C SER A 57 10.68 19.16 7.28
N VAL A 58 9.86 18.13 7.09
CA VAL A 58 10.27 16.72 7.03
C VAL A 58 9.77 16.14 5.70
N SER A 59 10.59 15.36 5.02
CA SER A 59 10.23 14.65 3.80
C SER A 59 9.59 13.29 4.11
N THR A 60 8.78 12.79 3.17
CA THR A 60 8.24 11.42 3.27
C THR A 60 9.32 10.35 3.31
N THR A 61 10.50 10.64 2.74
CA THR A 61 11.65 9.71 2.73
C THR A 61 12.26 9.59 4.11
N GLU A 62 12.42 10.71 4.83
CA GLU A 62 12.91 10.72 6.20
C GLU A 62 11.96 9.97 7.14
N VAL A 63 10.64 10.20 7.03
CA VAL A 63 9.64 9.43 7.78
C VAL A 63 9.76 7.93 7.48
N ARG A 64 9.93 7.55 6.21
CA ARG A 64 10.10 6.15 5.81
C ARG A 64 11.37 5.52 6.37
N ASN A 65 12.48 6.26 6.42
CA ASN A 65 13.74 5.76 6.95
C ASN A 65 13.60 5.41 8.43
N VAL A 66 13.01 6.30 9.24
CA VAL A 66 12.76 6.02 10.66
C VAL A 66 11.84 4.80 10.83
N LEU A 67 10.74 4.73 10.07
CA LEU A 67 9.84 3.57 10.14
C LEU A 67 10.51 2.25 9.71
N SER A 68 11.50 2.30 8.82
CA SER A 68 12.19 1.09 8.36
C SER A 68 13.00 0.40 9.46
N GLU A 69 13.48 1.15 10.46
CA GLU A 69 14.18 0.62 11.64
C GLU A 69 13.26 -0.26 12.50
N PHE A 70 11.95 -0.04 12.43
CA PHE A 70 10.92 -0.79 13.15
C PHE A 70 10.28 -1.90 12.29
N ASN A 71 10.90 -2.28 11.15
CA ASN A 71 10.32 -3.19 10.16
C ASN A 71 9.01 -2.69 9.52
N LEU A 72 8.72 -1.40 9.61
CA LEU A 72 7.50 -0.78 9.09
C LEU A 72 7.72 -0.13 7.71
N SER A 73 8.68 -0.62 6.93
CA SER A 73 9.05 -0.08 5.61
C SER A 73 7.91 -0.13 4.58
N GLN A 74 6.98 -1.08 4.75
CA GLN A 74 5.79 -1.24 3.91
C GLN A 74 4.63 -0.31 4.30
N SER A 75 4.81 0.52 5.34
CA SER A 75 3.79 1.46 5.77
C SER A 75 3.46 2.46 4.68
N THR A 76 2.18 2.77 4.55
CA THR A 76 1.71 3.79 3.62
C THR A 76 1.83 5.16 4.30
N ILE A 77 2.61 6.05 3.71
CA ILE A 77 2.85 7.41 4.20
C ILE A 77 2.20 8.38 3.22
N GLN A 78 1.27 9.20 3.71
CA GLN A 78 0.58 10.22 2.93
C GLN A 78 0.82 11.59 3.57
N ASN A 79 1.23 12.56 2.76
CA ASN A 79 1.37 13.94 3.18
C ASN A 79 0.01 14.65 2.97
N LEU A 80 -0.53 15.27 4.02
CA LEU A 80 -1.81 16.00 3.97
C LEU A 80 -1.61 17.51 3.73
N SER A 81 -0.63 18.10 4.42
CA SER A 81 -0.29 19.52 4.38
C SER A 81 1.16 19.72 4.83
N GLU A 82 1.66 20.96 4.89
CA GLU A 82 3.00 21.24 5.41
C GLU A 82 3.23 20.52 6.75
N ASN A 83 4.20 19.60 6.74
CA ASN A 83 4.68 18.80 7.86
C ASN A 83 3.65 17.85 8.50
N GLU A 84 2.48 17.66 7.89
CA GLU A 84 1.44 16.76 8.40
C GLU A 84 1.37 15.47 7.59
N PHE A 85 1.44 14.34 8.29
CA PHE A 85 1.49 13.01 7.70
C PHE A 85 0.44 12.10 8.30
N VAL A 86 -0.21 11.33 7.44
CA VAL A 86 -0.98 10.14 7.81
C VAL A 86 -0.15 8.92 7.46
N ILE A 87 0.18 8.15 8.50
CA ILE A 87 0.96 6.93 8.43
C ILE A 87 0.03 5.77 8.75
N ARG A 88 -0.09 4.83 7.82
CA ARG A 88 -0.81 3.58 8.00
C ARG A 88 0.20 2.45 8.12
N THR A 89 0.22 1.82 9.29
CA THR A 89 1.14 0.73 9.63
C THR A 89 0.35 -0.54 9.89
N GLU A 90 1.05 -1.67 9.90
CA GLU A 90 0.56 -2.89 10.53
C GLU A 90 0.29 -2.66 12.02
N LYS A 91 -0.29 -3.66 12.70
CA LYS A 91 -0.64 -3.56 14.10
C LYS A 91 0.62 -3.37 14.96
N ILE A 92 0.73 -2.19 15.56
CA ILE A 92 1.76 -1.87 16.55
C ILE A 92 1.14 -1.82 17.94
N ASP A 93 1.86 -2.29 18.94
CA ASP A 93 1.45 -2.15 20.33
C ASP A 93 1.77 -0.74 20.89
N SER A 94 1.40 -0.51 22.15
CA SER A 94 1.61 0.80 22.79
C SER A 94 3.07 1.11 23.07
N GLU A 95 3.92 0.10 23.29
CA GLU A 95 5.36 0.29 23.56
C GLU A 95 6.10 0.60 22.26
N GLN A 96 5.91 -0.20 21.21
CA GLN A 96 6.45 0.06 19.87
C GLN A 96 6.04 1.44 19.36
N ARG A 97 4.77 1.83 19.56
CA ARG A 97 4.31 3.18 19.19
C ARG A 97 5.12 4.26 19.92
N LYS A 98 5.37 4.08 21.22
CA LYS A 98 6.14 5.04 22.01
C LYS A 98 7.60 5.13 21.53
N GLU A 99 8.21 3.99 21.20
CA GLU A 99 9.56 3.92 20.63
C GLU A 99 9.63 4.63 19.28
N ILE A 100 8.66 4.41 18.39
CA ILE A 100 8.57 5.09 17.08
C ILE A 100 8.44 6.61 17.26
N LEU A 101 7.57 7.07 18.16
CA LEU A 101 7.40 8.50 18.43
C LEU A 101 8.68 9.12 19.02
N THR A 102 9.42 8.37 19.83
CA THR A 102 10.71 8.81 20.37
C THR A 102 11.76 8.90 19.26
N ALA A 103 11.85 7.88 18.41
CA ALA A 103 12.77 7.86 17.28
C ALA A 103 12.50 9.00 16.28
N PHE A 104 11.23 9.35 16.04
CA PHE A 104 10.89 10.53 15.25
C PHE A 104 11.39 11.84 15.87
N LYS A 105 11.26 12.00 17.20
CA LYS A 105 11.75 13.19 17.92
C LYS A 105 13.27 13.30 17.89
N GLU A 106 13.98 12.17 18.03
CA GLU A 106 15.44 12.13 18.07
C GLU A 106 16.07 12.31 16.68
N ASN A 107 15.52 11.66 15.66
CA ASN A 107 16.12 11.64 14.32
C ASN A 107 15.66 12.81 13.43
N LEU A 108 14.48 13.37 13.68
CA LEU A 108 13.89 14.40 12.82
C LEU A 108 13.69 15.70 13.59
N THR A 109 12.57 15.84 14.29
CA THR A 109 12.21 17.03 15.05
C THR A 109 11.04 16.73 15.96
N ASP A 110 10.68 17.68 16.84
CA ASP A 110 9.53 17.51 17.71
C ASP A 110 8.23 17.41 16.88
N LEU A 111 7.25 16.73 17.44
CA LEU A 111 6.03 16.39 16.74
C LEU A 111 4.82 16.39 17.66
N GLU A 112 3.68 16.73 17.08
CA GLU A 112 2.36 16.62 17.67
C GLU A 112 1.63 15.41 17.10
N VAL A 113 1.07 14.57 17.98
CA VAL A 113 0.19 13.46 17.57
C VAL A 113 -1.23 13.99 17.50
N LEU A 114 -1.75 14.14 16.29
CA LEU A 114 -3.09 14.69 16.05
C LEU A 114 -4.18 13.63 16.22
N ARG A 115 -3.90 12.39 15.77
CA ARG A 115 -4.88 11.31 15.78
C ARG A 115 -4.20 9.94 15.79
N VAL A 116 -4.77 9.01 16.56
CA VAL A 116 -4.41 7.59 16.52
C VAL A 116 -5.68 6.78 16.42
N GLU A 117 -5.77 5.94 15.39
CA GLU A 117 -6.88 5.02 15.18
C GLU A 117 -6.35 3.62 14.98
N THR A 118 -7.03 2.63 15.55
CA THR A 118 -6.80 1.22 15.22
C THR A 118 -7.83 0.82 14.18
N VAL A 119 -7.38 0.22 13.09
CA VAL A 119 -8.22 -0.16 11.96
C VAL A 119 -8.20 -1.69 11.85
N GLY A 120 -9.33 -2.30 11.49
CA GLY A 120 -9.50 -3.76 11.41
C GLY A 120 -10.44 -4.34 12.48
N PRO A 121 -10.87 -5.60 12.32
CA PRO A 121 -11.77 -6.31 13.25
C PRO A 121 -11.13 -6.62 14.62
#